data_AF-A0A9D7L905-F1
#
_entry.id   AF-A0A9D7L905-F1
#
_cell.length_a   1.000
_cell.length_b   1.000
_cell.length_c   1.000
_cell.angle_alpha   90.00
_cell.angle_beta   90.00
_cell.angle_gamma   90.00
#
_symmetry.space_group_name_H-M   'P 1'
#
loop_
_entity.id
_entity.type
_entity.pdbx_description
1 polymer ?
#
loop_
_entity_poly.entity_id
_entity_poly.type
_entity_poly.pdbx_seq_one_letter_code
_entity_poly.pdbx_strand_id
1 'polypeptide(L)'
;MKSPRAATAFTLLELLVAVSVSLVLAALLFTLISQSLHLWQRTQGRVDTAASARLALDFLERDLQGALHRDDGGRWLAVDILNSTTAVAGHGWLVAASMKPGATESLRLTPTDPTDSITTARFGLSGCWLRFVASNVEANDVQSTPVVISYQLARRPITGAVSASNPAGIRYRLYRTAVSSTVTFNMGYDVRAGAYSILSPNPGSERSAQAVTSPSNAEALADDVIDFGVWLYARTPDGSLRRTFPKGAAHLNHAAPQDDAFPVVADVMMRILTSGGANRLDAIEQGRAVRPPEYVTDAVWWWAVAEANSRVFTRRIVLQGGPL
;
A
#
# COMPACT_ATOMS: atom_id res chain seq x y z
N MET A 1 37.76 23.45 -71.21
CA MET A 1 36.86 22.28 -71.32
C MET A 1 37.10 21.37 -70.12
N LYS A 2 36.08 21.16 -69.27
CA LYS A 2 36.14 20.23 -68.11
C LYS A 2 35.69 18.85 -68.60
N SER A 3 36.56 17.85 -68.57
CA SER A 3 36.17 16.46 -68.85
C SER A 3 35.16 16.00 -67.79
N PRO A 4 34.03 15.38 -68.17
CA PRO A 4 33.15 14.74 -67.21
C PRO A 4 33.88 13.55 -66.60
N ARG A 5 34.03 13.53 -65.28
CA ARG A 5 34.53 12.36 -64.54
C ARG A 5 33.51 11.22 -64.71
N ALA A 6 33.98 10.04 -65.10
CA ALA A 6 33.16 8.84 -65.15
C ALA A 6 32.59 8.56 -63.74
N ALA A 7 31.26 8.63 -63.62
CA ALA A 7 30.57 8.20 -62.41
C ALA A 7 30.60 6.67 -62.39
N THR A 8 31.38 6.11 -61.48
CA THR A 8 31.36 4.67 -61.18
C THR A 8 29.99 4.32 -60.60
N ALA A 9 29.20 3.56 -61.36
CA ALA A 9 27.91 3.04 -60.90
C ALA A 9 28.13 1.87 -59.92
N PHE A 10 27.41 1.88 -58.80
CA PHE A 10 27.48 0.83 -57.78
C PHE A 10 27.01 -0.52 -58.32
N THR A 11 27.65 -1.60 -57.87
CA THR A 11 27.23 -2.96 -58.20
C THR A 11 26.00 -3.38 -57.38
N LEU A 12 25.14 -4.25 -57.93
CA LEU A 12 23.98 -4.81 -57.22
C LEU A 12 24.39 -5.47 -55.89
N LEU A 13 25.59 -6.06 -55.83
CA LEU A 13 26.13 -6.68 -54.63
C LEU A 13 26.47 -5.65 -53.55
N GLU A 14 27.12 -4.53 -53.89
CA GLU A 14 27.38 -3.44 -52.94
C GLU A 14 26.09 -2.83 -52.41
N LEU A 15 25.07 -2.68 -53.26
CA LEU A 15 23.78 -2.16 -52.83
C LEU A 15 23.08 -3.11 -51.85
N LEU A 16 23.17 -4.42 -52.09
CA LEU A 16 22.62 -5.44 -51.20
C LEU A 16 23.36 -5.46 -49.86
N VAL A 17 24.70 -5.41 -49.88
CA VAL A 17 25.52 -5.34 -48.66
C VAL A 17 25.23 -4.08 -47.86
N ALA A 18 25.11 -2.91 -48.52
CA ALA A 18 24.80 -1.65 -47.87
C ALA A 18 23.43 -1.67 -47.18
N VAL A 19 22.42 -2.26 -47.81
CA VAL A 19 21.08 -2.44 -47.23
C VAL A 19 21.12 -3.42 -46.06
N SER A 20 21.83 -4.54 -46.18
CA SER A 20 21.97 -5.51 -45.08
C SER A 20 22.65 -4.90 -43.85
N VAL A 21 23.76 -4.18 -44.05
CA VAL A 21 24.47 -3.49 -42.95
C VAL A 21 23.58 -2.43 -42.33
N SER A 22 22.86 -1.65 -43.15
CA SER A 22 21.93 -0.63 -42.66
C SER A 22 20.80 -1.23 -41.81
N LEU A 23 20.24 -2.37 -42.21
CA LEU A 23 19.21 -3.07 -41.44
C LEU A 23 19.74 -3.59 -40.10
N VAL A 24 20.95 -4.15 -40.09
CA VAL A 24 21.61 -4.61 -38.85
C VAL A 24 21.85 -3.42 -37.91
N LEU A 25 22.39 -2.32 -38.42
CA LEU A 25 22.62 -1.10 -37.64
C LEU A 25 21.30 -0.50 -37.11
N ALA A 26 20.25 -0.47 -37.93
CA ALA A 26 18.94 0.03 -37.54
C ALA A 26 18.30 -0.84 -36.44
N ALA A 27 18.40 -2.17 -36.55
CA ALA A 27 17.93 -3.09 -35.52
C ALA A 27 18.70 -2.89 -34.20
N LEU A 28 20.02 -2.73 -34.28
CA LEU A 28 20.87 -2.51 -33.11
C LEU A 28 20.54 -1.16 -32.44
N LEU A 29 20.41 -0.08 -33.22
CA LEU A 29 19.93 1.22 -32.73
C LEU A 29 18.55 1.12 -32.07
N PHE A 30 17.62 0.40 -32.69
CA PHE A 30 16.28 0.21 -32.14
C PHE A 30 16.31 -0.52 -30.79
N THR A 31 17.15 -1.55 -30.64
CA THR A 31 17.30 -2.25 -29.36
C THR A 31 17.88 -1.34 -28.27
N LEU A 32 18.89 -0.53 -28.57
CA LEU A 32 19.49 0.40 -27.61
C LEU A 32 18.51 1.48 -27.18
N ILE A 33 17.76 2.06 -28.11
CA ILE A 33 16.73 3.06 -27.82
C ILE A 33 15.65 2.45 -26.93
N SER A 34 15.17 1.25 -27.25
CA SER A 34 14.16 0.54 -26.45
C SER A 34 14.66 0.25 -25.03
N GLN A 35 15.90 -0.20 -24.89
CA GLN A 35 16.52 -0.45 -23.57
C GLN A 35 16.64 0.84 -22.74
N SER A 36 17.08 1.94 -23.37
CA SER A 36 17.19 3.24 -22.70
C SER A 36 15.84 3.76 -22.24
N LEU A 37 14.81 3.67 -23.09
CA LEU A 37 13.44 4.06 -22.74
C LEU A 37 12.90 3.23 -21.57
N HIS A 38 13.10 1.91 -21.59
CA HIS A 38 12.70 1.05 -20.48
C HIS A 38 13.45 1.36 -19.18
N LEU A 39 14.74 1.68 -19.25
CA LEU A 39 15.53 2.07 -18.09
C LEU A 39 15.04 3.40 -17.51
N TRP A 40 14.75 4.37 -18.37
CA TRP A 40 14.25 5.68 -17.97
C TRP A 40 12.87 5.57 -17.32
N GLN A 41 11.94 4.84 -17.94
CA GLN A 41 10.60 4.57 -17.36
C GLN A 41 10.69 3.87 -15.99
N ARG A 42 11.60 2.88 -15.85
CA ARG A 42 11.85 2.24 -14.55
C ARG A 42 12.41 3.21 -13.53
N THR A 43 13.31 4.11 -13.93
CA THR A 43 13.94 5.08 -13.03
C THR A 43 12.93 6.12 -12.56
N GLN A 44 12.11 6.66 -13.47
CA GLN A 44 11.05 7.60 -13.14
C GLN A 44 10.01 6.98 -12.19
N GLY A 45 9.50 5.78 -12.53
CA GLY A 45 8.54 5.10 -11.67
C GLY A 45 9.09 4.80 -10.27
N ARG A 46 10.40 4.57 -10.13
CA ARG A 46 11.04 4.39 -8.82
C ARG A 46 11.08 5.68 -7.99
N VAL A 47 11.28 6.83 -8.62
CA VAL A 47 11.27 8.13 -7.94
C VAL A 47 9.86 8.46 -7.45
N ASP A 48 8.85 8.27 -8.29
CA ASP A 48 7.46 8.56 -7.95
C ASP A 48 6.98 7.67 -6.79
N THR A 49 7.24 6.36 -6.87
CA THR A 49 6.93 5.41 -5.79
C THR A 49 7.64 5.79 -4.49
N ALA A 50 8.91 6.20 -4.54
CA ALA A 50 9.66 6.57 -3.35
C ALA A 50 9.17 7.89 -2.72
N ALA A 51 8.75 8.86 -3.54
CA ALA A 51 8.17 10.11 -3.05
C ALA A 51 6.83 9.87 -2.34
N SER A 52 5.94 9.08 -2.95
CA SER A 52 4.67 8.67 -2.36
C SER A 52 4.86 7.91 -1.04
N ALA A 53 5.78 6.95 -1.00
CA ALA A 53 6.12 6.20 0.21
C ALA A 53 6.61 7.11 1.34
N ARG A 54 7.50 8.07 1.03
CA ARG A 54 8.05 8.99 2.03
C ARG A 54 6.96 9.85 2.64
N LEU A 55 6.14 10.49 1.81
CA LEU A 55 5.01 11.31 2.28
C LEU A 55 4.10 10.49 3.21
N ALA A 56 3.72 9.29 2.77
CA ALA A 56 2.82 8.46 3.56
C ALA A 56 3.43 8.00 4.90
N LEU A 57 4.72 7.65 4.90
CA LEU A 57 5.44 7.28 6.12
C LEU A 57 5.67 8.48 7.05
N ASP A 58 5.85 9.69 6.52
CA ASP A 58 6.02 10.92 7.31
C ASP A 58 4.72 11.31 8.04
N PHE A 59 3.56 11.16 7.39
CA PHE A 59 2.26 11.30 8.05
C PHE A 59 2.08 10.25 9.15
N LEU A 60 2.37 8.98 8.83
CA LEU A 60 2.21 7.88 9.78
C LEU A 60 3.14 8.03 10.99
N GLU A 61 4.39 8.44 10.77
CA GLU A 61 5.34 8.73 11.84
C GLU A 61 4.86 9.87 12.74
N ARG A 62 4.45 10.99 12.15
CA ARG A 62 3.95 12.15 12.90
C ARG A 62 2.76 11.77 13.76
N ASP A 63 1.79 11.06 13.19
CA ASP A 63 0.59 10.67 13.92
C ASP A 63 0.90 9.68 15.04
N LEU A 64 1.72 8.65 14.78
CA LEU A 64 2.12 7.67 15.78
C LEU A 64 2.97 8.29 16.90
N GLN A 65 3.84 9.25 16.58
CA GLN A 65 4.58 10.00 17.60
C GLN A 65 3.64 10.81 18.50
N GLY A 66 2.54 11.34 17.94
CA GLY A 66 1.48 12.03 18.67
C GLY A 66 0.40 11.13 19.25
N ALA A 67 0.58 9.80 19.27
CA ALA A 67 -0.43 8.85 19.75
C ALA A 67 -0.66 8.99 21.27
N LEU A 68 -1.91 9.08 21.69
CA LEU A 68 -2.31 9.30 23.08
C LEU A 68 -2.99 8.06 23.64
N HIS A 69 -2.87 7.81 24.94
CA HIS A 69 -3.65 6.78 25.63
C HIS A 69 -4.00 7.17 27.05
N ARG A 70 -4.88 6.41 27.70
CA ARG A 70 -5.14 6.49 29.13
C ARG A 70 -5.37 5.09 29.68
N ASP A 71 -5.02 4.87 30.94
CA ASP A 71 -5.28 3.60 31.64
C ASP A 71 -6.72 3.53 32.18
N ASP A 72 -7.70 3.73 31.30
CA ASP A 72 -9.13 3.72 31.63
C ASP A 72 -9.86 2.44 31.21
N GLY A 73 -9.12 1.43 30.76
CA GLY A 73 -9.66 0.19 30.20
C GLY A 73 -10.24 0.35 28.79
N GLY A 74 -10.17 1.54 28.20
CA GLY A 74 -10.56 1.79 26.81
C GLY A 74 -9.57 1.20 25.80
N ARG A 75 -10.01 1.13 24.55
CA ARG A 75 -9.17 0.73 23.41
C ARG A 75 -8.69 1.98 22.69
N TRP A 76 -7.48 2.41 22.99
CA TRP A 76 -6.89 3.65 22.45
C TRP A 76 -6.14 3.42 21.14
N LEU A 77 -5.70 2.19 20.90
CA LEU A 77 -5.10 1.74 19.65
C LEU A 77 -5.67 0.38 19.27
N ALA A 78 -5.91 0.16 17.98
CA ALA A 78 -6.31 -1.13 17.45
C ALA A 78 -5.69 -1.42 16.09
N VAL A 79 -5.35 -2.68 15.87
CA VAL A 79 -4.97 -3.21 14.56
C VAL A 79 -5.86 -4.40 14.24
N ASP A 80 -6.41 -4.44 13.04
CA ASP A 80 -7.13 -5.60 12.51
C ASP A 80 -6.63 -5.94 11.09
N ILE A 81 -6.61 -7.23 10.75
CA ILE A 81 -6.29 -7.73 9.42
C ILE A 81 -7.52 -8.46 8.89
N LEU A 82 -8.16 -7.86 7.88
CA LEU A 82 -9.36 -8.38 7.26
C LEU A 82 -8.96 -9.30 6.11
N ASN A 83 -8.96 -10.61 6.38
CA ASN A 83 -8.51 -11.62 5.43
C ASN A 83 -9.67 -12.40 4.78
N SER A 84 -10.81 -11.75 4.55
CA SER A 84 -11.94 -12.33 3.82
C SER A 84 -12.65 -11.30 2.94
N THR A 85 -13.23 -11.74 1.84
CA THR A 85 -13.92 -10.87 0.87
C THR A 85 -15.13 -10.17 1.49
N THR A 86 -15.88 -10.85 2.36
CA THR A 86 -17.01 -10.28 3.10
C THR A 86 -16.56 -9.18 4.06
N ALA A 87 -15.46 -9.39 4.79
CA ALA A 87 -14.96 -8.39 5.73
C ALA A 87 -14.49 -7.12 5.01
N VAL A 88 -13.71 -7.27 3.93
CA VAL A 88 -13.21 -6.10 3.20
C VAL A 88 -14.30 -5.34 2.44
N ALA A 89 -15.38 -6.01 2.01
CA ALA A 89 -16.55 -5.34 1.44
C ALA A 89 -17.19 -4.34 2.44
N GLY A 90 -17.25 -4.71 3.72
CA GLY A 90 -17.67 -3.83 4.82
C GLY A 90 -16.70 -2.67 5.08
N HIS A 91 -15.52 -2.68 4.48
CA HIS A 91 -14.55 -1.58 4.51
C HIS A 91 -14.51 -0.80 3.18
N GLY A 92 -15.59 -0.95 2.41
CA GLY A 92 -15.84 -0.35 1.11
C GLY A 92 -14.82 -0.76 0.04
N TRP A 93 -14.22 -1.94 0.15
CA TRP A 93 -13.47 -2.51 -0.97
C TRP A 93 -14.40 -2.85 -2.13
N LEU A 94 -13.94 -2.58 -3.36
CA LEU A 94 -14.54 -3.17 -4.55
C LEU A 94 -14.03 -4.61 -4.70
N VAL A 95 -14.82 -5.56 -4.22
CA VAL A 95 -14.56 -6.99 -4.34
C VAL A 95 -14.74 -7.43 -5.79
N ALA A 96 -13.83 -8.28 -6.27
CA ALA A 96 -13.87 -8.89 -7.59
C ALA A 96 -13.52 -10.39 -7.49
N ALA A 97 -13.88 -11.16 -8.51
CA ALA A 97 -13.55 -12.59 -8.59
C ALA A 97 -12.03 -12.82 -8.65
N SER A 98 -11.30 -11.93 -9.33
CA SER A 98 -9.84 -11.89 -9.37
C SER A 98 -9.34 -10.59 -8.74
N MET A 99 -8.59 -10.71 -7.66
CA MET A 99 -7.96 -9.63 -6.90
C MET A 99 -6.81 -10.22 -6.06
N LYS A 100 -6.16 -9.41 -5.21
CA LYS A 100 -5.15 -9.87 -4.25
C LYS A 100 -5.68 -11.12 -3.54
N PRO A 101 -4.92 -12.22 -3.52
CA PRO A 101 -5.43 -13.48 -2.98
C PRO A 101 -5.65 -13.36 -1.46
N GLY A 102 -6.70 -13.97 -0.92
CA GLY A 102 -6.94 -14.07 0.53
C GLY A 102 -6.32 -15.31 1.19
N ALA A 103 -5.57 -16.10 0.41
CA ALA A 103 -5.00 -17.39 0.82
C ALA A 103 -3.68 -17.22 1.61
N THR A 104 -3.06 -18.34 1.98
CA THR A 104 -1.81 -18.40 2.75
C THR A 104 -0.67 -17.61 2.11
N GLU A 105 -0.68 -17.44 0.78
CA GLU A 105 0.31 -16.63 0.07
C GLU A 105 0.28 -15.16 0.51
N SER A 106 -0.87 -14.60 0.89
CA SER A 106 -0.96 -13.22 1.35
C SER A 106 -0.76 -13.05 2.85
N LEU A 107 -0.75 -14.12 3.63
CA LEU A 107 -0.71 -14.03 5.09
C LEU A 107 0.55 -14.67 5.66
N ARG A 108 1.53 -13.81 5.97
CA ARG A 108 2.80 -14.15 6.63
C ARG A 108 3.11 -13.05 7.64
N LEU A 109 2.51 -13.13 8.81
CA LEU A 109 2.58 -12.06 9.83
C LEU A 109 3.89 -12.04 10.61
N THR A 110 4.40 -13.23 10.90
CA THR A 110 5.62 -13.42 11.67
C THR A 110 6.75 -13.90 10.78
N PRO A 111 7.99 -13.49 11.09
CA PRO A 111 9.16 -13.98 10.41
C PRO A 111 9.28 -15.50 10.56
N THR A 112 9.73 -16.18 9.50
CA THR A 112 10.04 -17.62 9.52
C THR A 112 11.43 -17.86 10.10
N ASP A 113 12.35 -16.93 9.88
CA ASP A 113 13.69 -16.89 10.45
C ASP A 113 13.79 -15.73 11.45
N PRO A 114 14.37 -15.87 12.65
CA PRO A 114 14.54 -14.76 13.60
C PRO A 114 15.29 -13.53 13.05
N THR A 115 16.03 -13.67 11.94
CA THR A 115 16.70 -12.56 11.24
C THR A 115 15.81 -11.84 10.22
N ASP A 116 14.66 -12.41 9.87
CA ASP A 116 13.69 -11.79 8.97
C ASP A 116 13.11 -10.52 9.62
N SER A 117 13.17 -9.42 8.88
CA SER A 117 12.52 -8.17 9.25
C SER A 117 11.09 -8.10 8.74
N ILE A 118 10.33 -7.08 9.14
CA ILE A 118 8.98 -6.83 8.65
C ILE A 118 8.90 -6.71 7.11
N THR A 119 10.02 -6.51 6.40
CA THR A 119 10.06 -6.43 4.94
C THR A 119 9.56 -7.68 4.22
N THR A 120 9.68 -8.84 4.85
CA THR A 120 9.21 -10.11 4.27
C THR A 120 7.77 -10.43 4.70
N ALA A 121 7.24 -9.75 5.71
CA ALA A 121 5.88 -10.00 6.16
C ALA A 121 4.84 -9.67 5.08
N ARG A 122 3.71 -10.39 5.12
CA ARG A 122 2.54 -10.15 4.28
C ARG A 122 1.28 -10.11 5.15
N PHE A 123 0.47 -9.08 5.02
CA PHE A 123 -0.59 -8.76 5.98
C PHE A 123 -2.00 -9.08 5.46
N GLY A 124 -2.15 -10.25 4.85
CA GLY A 124 -3.42 -10.77 4.34
C GLY A 124 -3.97 -9.96 3.16
N LEU A 125 -5.27 -10.10 2.93
CA LEU A 125 -5.99 -9.40 1.86
C LEU A 125 -5.93 -7.88 2.06
N SER A 126 -6.26 -7.38 3.26
CA SER A 126 -6.42 -5.94 3.50
C SER A 126 -5.16 -5.19 3.94
N GLY A 127 -4.06 -5.87 4.24
CA GLY A 127 -3.04 -5.27 5.10
C GLY A 127 -3.58 -5.01 6.52
N CYS A 128 -2.82 -4.26 7.32
CA CYS A 128 -3.27 -3.76 8.61
C CYS A 128 -4.29 -2.62 8.46
N TRP A 129 -5.39 -2.71 9.19
CA TRP A 129 -6.25 -1.58 9.52
C TRP A 129 -5.85 -1.06 10.91
N LEU A 130 -5.00 -0.02 10.92
CA LEU A 130 -4.48 0.60 12.13
C LEU A 130 -5.35 1.79 12.51
N ARG A 131 -5.77 1.85 13.78
CA ARG A 131 -6.44 3.01 14.36
C ARG A 131 -5.83 3.37 15.69
N PHE A 132 -5.76 4.65 16.00
CA PHE A 132 -5.32 5.12 17.30
C PHE A 132 -5.80 6.54 17.54
N VAL A 133 -5.86 6.93 18.80
CA VAL A 133 -6.08 8.32 19.20
C VAL A 133 -4.76 9.05 19.13
N ALA A 134 -4.75 10.26 18.56
CA ALA A 134 -3.56 11.11 18.50
C ALA A 134 -3.91 12.59 18.65
N SER A 135 -2.91 13.40 18.98
CA SER A 135 -3.03 14.86 18.97
C SER A 135 -3.32 15.37 17.55
N ASN A 136 -4.37 16.18 17.36
CA ASN A 136 -4.62 16.81 16.08
C ASN A 136 -3.59 17.92 15.83
N VAL A 137 -2.54 17.57 15.09
CA VAL A 137 -1.48 18.49 14.66
C VAL A 137 -1.84 19.31 13.42
N GLU A 138 -2.98 19.00 12.79
CA GLU A 138 -3.49 19.69 11.59
C GLU A 138 -4.53 20.77 11.93
N ALA A 139 -4.99 20.82 13.19
CA ALA A 139 -5.87 21.89 13.65
C ALA A 139 -5.11 23.21 13.69
N ASN A 140 -5.64 24.23 13.00
CA ASN A 140 -5.13 25.60 13.05
C ASN A 140 -5.50 26.33 14.36
N ASP A 141 -6.09 25.62 15.33
CA ASP A 141 -6.50 26.17 16.62
C ASP A 141 -5.38 26.06 17.66
N VAL A 142 -5.40 26.97 18.63
CA VAL A 142 -4.41 27.11 19.73
C VAL A 142 -4.31 25.84 20.60
N GLN A 143 -5.27 24.91 20.50
CA GLN A 143 -5.32 23.70 21.31
C GLN A 143 -5.36 22.45 20.42
N SER A 144 -4.29 21.65 20.47
CA SER A 144 -4.29 20.33 19.82
C SER A 144 -5.27 19.42 20.56
N THR A 145 -6.39 19.10 19.92
CA THR A 145 -7.43 18.24 20.49
C THR A 145 -7.22 16.78 20.06
N PRO A 146 -7.50 15.78 20.91
CA PRO A 146 -7.37 14.37 20.50
C PRO A 146 -8.37 14.01 19.41
N VAL A 147 -7.90 13.26 18.42
CA VAL A 147 -8.67 12.74 17.29
C VAL A 147 -8.36 11.27 17.06
N VAL A 148 -9.34 10.50 16.58
CA VAL A 148 -9.06 9.15 16.08
C VAL A 148 -8.56 9.23 14.65
N ILE A 149 -7.40 8.61 14.41
CA ILE A 149 -6.81 8.48 13.09
C ILE A 149 -6.85 7.00 12.68
N SER A 150 -7.13 6.76 11.40
CA SER A 150 -7.20 5.43 10.80
C SER A 150 -6.38 5.35 9.52
N TYR A 151 -5.55 4.32 9.44
CA TYR A 151 -4.82 3.91 8.25
C TYR A 151 -5.35 2.58 7.76
N GLN A 152 -5.77 2.53 6.49
CA GLN A 152 -6.25 1.28 5.90
C GLN A 152 -6.02 1.23 4.40
N LEU A 153 -5.83 0.01 3.90
CA LEU A 153 -5.81 -0.25 2.47
C LEU A 153 -7.24 -0.43 1.96
N ALA A 154 -7.52 0.08 0.76
CA ALA A 154 -8.72 -0.28 0.03
C ALA A 154 -8.46 -0.44 -1.47
N ARG A 155 -9.10 -1.46 -2.07
CA ARG A 155 -9.14 -1.65 -3.53
C ARG A 155 -10.34 -0.91 -4.11
N ARG A 156 -10.12 0.18 -4.83
CA ARG A 156 -11.19 1.08 -5.30
C ARG A 156 -10.84 1.78 -6.62
N PRO A 157 -11.83 2.26 -7.39
CA PRO A 157 -11.58 3.17 -8.50
C PRO A 157 -10.86 4.44 -8.03
N ILE A 158 -9.93 4.95 -8.84
CA ILE A 158 -9.17 6.17 -8.50
C ILE A 158 -10.06 7.41 -8.35
N THR A 159 -11.17 7.46 -9.08
CA THR A 159 -12.15 8.54 -9.09
C THR A 159 -13.56 7.97 -9.21
N GLY A 160 -14.56 8.75 -8.78
CA GLY A 160 -15.97 8.36 -8.87
C GLY A 160 -16.42 7.34 -7.81
N ALA A 161 -17.61 6.77 -8.02
CA ALA A 161 -18.23 5.84 -7.09
C ALA A 161 -17.53 4.47 -7.09
N VAL A 162 -17.46 3.80 -5.94
CA VAL A 162 -16.93 2.43 -5.88
C VAL A 162 -18.00 1.46 -6.38
N SER A 163 -17.96 1.20 -7.68
CA SER A 163 -18.87 0.31 -8.39
C SER A 163 -18.10 -0.48 -9.44
N ALA A 164 -18.54 -1.70 -9.71
CA ALA A 164 -18.02 -2.49 -10.83
C ALA A 164 -18.31 -1.85 -12.20
N SER A 165 -19.31 -0.97 -12.29
CA SER A 165 -19.62 -0.21 -13.51
C SER A 165 -18.78 1.06 -13.68
N ASN A 166 -17.92 1.41 -12.72
CA ASN A 166 -17.10 2.60 -12.83
C ASN A 166 -15.99 2.38 -13.88
N PRO A 167 -15.85 3.26 -14.89
CA PRO A 167 -14.82 3.14 -15.92
C PRO A 167 -13.41 3.52 -15.45
N ALA A 168 -13.27 4.17 -14.29
CA ALA A 168 -11.98 4.57 -13.75
C ALA A 168 -11.14 3.35 -13.34
N GLY A 169 -9.82 3.45 -13.51
CA GLY A 169 -8.89 2.39 -13.13
C GLY A 169 -9.03 2.03 -11.65
N ILE A 170 -9.09 0.74 -11.35
CA ILE A 170 -9.14 0.22 -9.99
C ILE A 170 -7.71 0.04 -9.49
N ARG A 171 -7.43 0.55 -8.29
CA ARG A 171 -6.12 0.50 -7.65
C ARG A 171 -6.24 0.12 -6.17
N TYR A 172 -5.17 -0.44 -5.62
CA TYR A 172 -5.01 -0.57 -4.18
C TYR A 172 -4.41 0.72 -3.66
N ARG A 173 -5.05 1.35 -2.68
CA ARG A 173 -4.68 2.67 -2.19
C ARG A 173 -4.65 2.65 -0.67
N LEU A 174 -3.68 3.33 -0.08
CA LEU A 174 -3.62 3.57 1.36
C LEU A 174 -4.41 4.85 1.66
N TYR A 175 -5.27 4.79 2.65
CA TYR A 175 -6.06 5.92 3.11
C TYR A 175 -5.68 6.31 4.53
N ARG A 176 -5.73 7.62 4.80
CA ARG A 176 -5.64 8.21 6.14
C ARG A 176 -6.92 8.99 6.42
N THR A 177 -7.69 8.55 7.40
CA THR A 177 -8.91 9.23 7.85
C THR A 177 -8.70 9.75 9.26
N ALA A 178 -9.03 11.02 9.52
CA ALA A 178 -9.04 11.63 10.84
C ALA A 178 -10.48 12.02 11.21
N VAL A 179 -10.96 11.53 12.35
CA VAL A 179 -12.29 11.81 12.87
C VAL A 179 -12.24 13.07 13.74
N SER A 180 -13.29 13.89 13.70
CA SER A 180 -13.33 15.12 14.48
C SER A 180 -13.19 14.87 15.99
N SER A 181 -12.62 15.83 16.70
CA SER A 181 -12.42 15.74 18.15
C SER A 181 -13.74 15.63 18.91
N THR A 182 -14.81 16.29 18.44
CA THR A 182 -16.17 16.16 18.98
C THR A 182 -16.65 14.71 18.98
N VAL A 183 -16.51 14.02 17.85
CA VAL A 183 -16.93 12.61 17.74
C VAL A 183 -16.02 11.74 18.59
N THR A 184 -14.72 12.02 18.57
CA THR A 184 -13.71 11.33 19.38
C THR A 184 -14.03 11.38 20.87
N PHE A 185 -14.40 12.57 21.36
CA PHE A 185 -14.82 12.79 22.73
C PHE A 185 -16.12 12.03 23.06
N ASN A 186 -17.13 12.11 22.19
CA ASN A 186 -18.42 11.46 22.41
C ASN A 186 -18.33 9.92 22.47
N MET A 187 -17.33 9.33 21.81
CA MET A 187 -17.09 7.88 21.85
C MET A 187 -16.16 7.44 22.97
N GLY A 188 -15.74 8.35 23.85
CA GLY A 188 -14.87 8.04 24.97
C GLY A 188 -13.51 7.50 24.53
N TYR A 189 -13.02 7.93 23.36
CA TYR A 189 -11.71 7.54 22.81
C TYR A 189 -11.54 6.05 22.43
N ASP A 190 -12.61 5.25 22.46
CA ASP A 190 -12.57 3.82 22.09
C ASP A 190 -12.55 3.64 20.57
N VAL A 191 -11.39 3.38 19.96
CA VAL A 191 -11.20 3.28 18.51
C VAL A 191 -11.93 2.12 17.83
N ARG A 192 -12.60 1.25 18.59
CA ARG A 192 -13.49 0.19 18.08
C ARG A 192 -14.96 0.46 18.36
N ALA A 193 -15.33 1.64 18.88
CA ALA A 193 -16.71 2.01 19.12
C ALA A 193 -17.54 1.92 17.82
N GLY A 194 -18.77 1.40 17.95
CA GLY A 194 -19.65 1.15 16.80
C GLY A 194 -20.02 2.40 16.00
N ALA A 195 -19.96 3.59 16.60
CA ALA A 195 -20.20 4.83 15.86
C ALA A 195 -19.09 5.17 14.87
N TYR A 196 -17.92 4.52 14.99
CA TYR A 196 -16.89 4.61 13.97
C TYR A 196 -17.12 3.67 12.77
N SER A 197 -18.19 2.88 12.80
CA SER A 197 -18.57 1.99 11.71
C SER A 197 -19.46 2.69 10.69
N ILE A 198 -19.50 2.11 9.49
CA ILE A 198 -20.35 2.54 8.39
C ILE A 198 -21.84 2.43 8.73
N LEU A 199 -22.58 3.49 8.41
CA LEU A 199 -24.05 3.47 8.32
C LEU A 199 -24.54 2.88 6.98
N SER A 200 -23.65 2.76 5.99
CA SER A 200 -23.95 2.22 4.66
C SER A 200 -22.70 1.58 4.03
N PRO A 201 -22.80 0.38 3.44
CA PRO A 201 -21.71 -0.24 2.69
C PRO A 201 -21.49 0.43 1.32
N ASN A 202 -22.34 1.40 0.92
CA ASN A 202 -22.25 2.05 -0.38
C ASN A 202 -21.15 3.12 -0.36
N PRO A 203 -20.05 2.96 -1.11
CA PRO A 203 -18.89 3.84 -0.92
C PRO A 203 -19.03 5.21 -1.62
N GLY A 204 -20.20 5.48 -2.22
CA GLY A 204 -20.60 6.76 -2.80
C GLY A 204 -21.62 7.55 -1.97
N SER A 205 -22.13 7.03 -0.86
CA SER A 205 -22.96 7.83 0.06
C SER A 205 -22.07 8.74 0.90
N GLU A 206 -22.50 10.00 1.08
CA GLU A 206 -21.80 11.01 1.85
C GLU A 206 -21.31 10.47 3.19
N ARG A 207 -20.06 10.81 3.47
CA ARG A 207 -19.30 10.38 4.64
C ARG A 207 -20.01 10.92 5.88
N SER A 208 -20.39 10.05 6.79
CA SER A 208 -20.49 10.48 8.18
C SER A 208 -19.07 10.80 8.63
N ALA A 209 -18.82 11.98 9.21
CA ALA A 209 -17.53 12.42 9.77
C ALA A 209 -17.04 11.53 10.95
N GLN A 210 -17.54 10.31 11.04
CA GLN A 210 -17.42 9.35 12.11
C GLN A 210 -16.84 8.03 11.57
N ALA A 211 -16.93 7.69 10.28
CA ALA A 211 -16.60 6.33 9.84
C ALA A 211 -15.10 6.11 9.54
N VAL A 212 -14.37 5.47 10.46
CA VAL A 212 -13.00 4.98 10.22
C VAL A 212 -12.95 3.68 9.41
N THR A 213 -14.10 3.09 9.09
CA THR A 213 -14.21 1.81 8.37
C THR A 213 -14.32 1.95 6.86
N SER A 214 -14.76 3.09 6.32
CA SER A 214 -14.88 3.30 4.87
C SER A 214 -14.30 4.66 4.51
N PRO A 215 -13.01 4.71 4.16
CA PRO A 215 -12.36 5.95 3.82
C PRO A 215 -12.89 6.42 2.48
N SER A 216 -12.49 7.61 2.07
CA SER A 216 -12.99 8.24 0.87
C SER A 216 -11.90 8.58 -0.12
N ASN A 217 -12.25 8.81 -1.38
CA ASN A 217 -11.24 9.11 -2.40
C ASN A 217 -10.40 10.38 -2.12
N ALA A 218 -10.88 11.30 -1.29
CA ALA A 218 -10.11 12.49 -0.89
C ALA A 218 -9.09 12.21 0.23
N GLU A 219 -9.25 11.10 0.95
CA GLU A 219 -8.38 10.66 2.05
C GLU A 219 -7.29 9.70 1.56
N ALA A 220 -7.20 9.47 0.25
CA ALA A 220 -6.17 8.64 -0.34
C ALA A 220 -4.80 9.31 -0.16
N LEU A 221 -3.91 8.60 0.53
CA LEU A 221 -2.58 9.06 0.88
C LEU A 221 -1.53 8.60 -0.14
N ALA A 222 -1.67 7.37 -0.62
CA ALA A 222 -0.77 6.77 -1.60
C ALA A 222 -1.53 5.78 -2.49
N ASP A 223 -1.23 5.82 -3.78
CA ASP A 223 -1.72 4.86 -4.77
C ASP A 223 -0.77 3.67 -4.89
N ASP A 224 -1.27 2.59 -5.49
CA ASP A 224 -0.52 1.37 -5.82
C ASP A 224 0.11 0.65 -4.60
N VAL A 225 -0.39 0.92 -3.40
CA VAL A 225 0.01 0.23 -2.17
C VAL A 225 -0.68 -1.12 -2.12
N ILE A 226 0.05 -2.22 -2.20
CA ILE A 226 -0.55 -3.57 -2.17
C ILE A 226 -0.47 -4.24 -0.80
N ASP A 227 0.38 -3.74 0.08
CA ASP A 227 0.49 -4.25 1.43
C ASP A 227 0.91 -3.14 2.39
N PHE A 228 0.30 -3.14 3.57
CA PHE A 228 0.61 -2.23 4.65
C PHE A 228 0.60 -3.05 5.93
N GLY A 229 1.67 -2.91 6.72
CA GLY A 229 1.94 -3.79 7.84
C GLY A 229 2.51 -3.04 9.01
N VAL A 230 2.18 -3.48 10.22
CA VAL A 230 2.70 -2.92 11.46
C VAL A 230 3.08 -4.04 12.42
N TRP A 231 4.27 -3.94 13.00
CA TRP A 231 4.66 -4.67 14.20
C TRP A 231 4.73 -3.70 15.36
N LEU A 232 4.02 -4.01 16.44
CA LEU A 232 3.95 -3.18 17.64
C LEU A 232 4.75 -3.81 18.76
N TYR A 233 5.45 -2.98 19.52
CA TYR A 233 6.32 -3.40 20.60
C TYR A 233 6.03 -2.58 21.86
N ALA A 234 5.88 -3.28 22.98
CA ALA A 234 5.85 -2.68 24.30
C ALA A 234 7.19 -2.91 25.01
N ARG A 235 7.53 -2.01 25.94
CA ARG A 235 8.71 -2.17 26.79
C ARG A 235 8.36 -3.09 27.96
N THR A 236 9.20 -4.10 28.20
CA THR A 236 9.08 -4.97 29.37
C THR A 236 9.79 -4.34 30.58
N PRO A 237 9.53 -4.82 31.83
CA PRO A 237 10.12 -4.23 33.03
C PRO A 237 11.65 -4.23 33.08
N ASP A 238 12.29 -5.16 32.37
CA ASP A 238 13.75 -5.27 32.17
C ASP A 238 14.30 -4.25 31.15
N GLY A 239 13.43 -3.45 30.53
CA GLY A 239 13.78 -2.47 29.51
C GLY A 239 13.88 -3.00 28.09
N SER A 240 13.71 -4.32 27.86
CA SER A 240 13.72 -4.90 26.51
C SER A 240 12.42 -4.63 25.75
N LEU A 241 12.42 -4.86 24.43
CA LEU A 241 11.24 -4.68 23.58
C LEU A 241 10.59 -6.04 23.31
N ARG A 242 9.32 -6.18 23.69
CA ARG A 242 8.49 -7.35 23.38
C ARG A 242 7.46 -6.99 22.31
N ARG A 243 7.41 -7.77 21.23
CA ARG A 243 6.37 -7.62 20.20
C ARG A 243 5.00 -7.96 20.78
N THR A 244 4.08 -7.00 20.80
CA THR A 244 2.68 -7.16 21.23
C THR A 244 1.77 -7.48 20.05
N PHE A 245 2.14 -7.06 18.84
CA PHE A 245 1.45 -7.43 17.61
C PHE A 245 2.43 -7.61 16.45
N PRO A 246 2.29 -8.67 15.63
CA PRO A 246 1.53 -9.90 15.88
C PRO A 246 2.27 -10.80 16.89
N LYS A 247 1.55 -11.52 17.76
CA LYS A 247 2.13 -12.52 18.68
C LYS A 247 2.40 -13.86 18.00
N GLY A 248 1.73 -14.13 16.88
CA GLY A 248 1.86 -15.36 16.10
C GLY A 248 1.20 -15.23 14.73
N ALA A 249 1.31 -16.28 13.91
CA ALA A 249 0.84 -16.28 12.52
C ALA A 249 -0.68 -16.06 12.35
N ALA A 250 -1.48 -16.37 13.38
CA ALA A 250 -2.94 -16.20 13.39
C ALA A 250 -3.43 -14.98 14.18
N HIS A 251 -2.52 -14.12 14.68
CA HIS A 251 -2.89 -12.93 15.47
C HIS A 251 -3.33 -11.79 14.54
N LEU A 252 -4.57 -11.87 14.07
CA LEU A 252 -5.13 -10.94 13.08
C LEU A 252 -5.71 -9.66 13.71
N ASN A 253 -5.95 -9.64 15.02
CA ASN A 253 -6.54 -8.52 15.73
C ASN A 253 -5.74 -8.16 16.98
N HIS A 254 -5.77 -6.90 17.37
CA HIS A 254 -5.13 -6.37 18.57
C HIS A 254 -5.77 -5.07 18.99
N ALA A 255 -5.91 -4.86 20.30
CA ALA A 255 -6.25 -3.59 20.92
C ALA A 255 -5.34 -3.30 22.12
N ALA A 256 -4.97 -2.03 22.31
CA ALA A 256 -4.17 -1.58 23.44
C ALA A 256 -4.82 -0.32 24.07
N PRO A 257 -4.73 -0.13 25.40
CA PRO A 257 -4.13 -1.02 26.39
C PRO A 257 -4.97 -2.26 26.77
N GLN A 258 -6.13 -2.51 26.14
CA GLN A 258 -7.05 -3.59 26.54
C GLN A 258 -6.45 -5.01 26.48
N ASP A 259 -5.83 -5.40 25.36
CA ASP A 259 -5.31 -6.76 25.17
C ASP A 259 -3.83 -6.90 25.58
N ASP A 260 -3.10 -5.79 25.56
CA ASP A 260 -1.68 -5.71 25.94
C ASP A 260 -1.30 -4.24 26.22
N ALA A 261 -0.11 -4.02 26.76
CA ALA A 261 0.42 -2.69 27.04
C ALA A 261 0.45 -1.82 25.77
N PHE A 262 0.21 -0.51 25.96
CA PHE A 262 0.31 0.45 24.87
C PHE A 262 1.72 0.42 24.24
N PRO A 263 1.83 0.38 22.91
CA PRO A 263 3.12 0.22 22.26
C PRO A 263 3.99 1.46 22.44
N VAL A 264 5.30 1.24 22.56
CA VAL A 264 6.33 2.30 22.61
C VAL A 264 7.13 2.39 21.31
N VAL A 265 7.10 1.34 20.49
CA VAL A 265 7.75 1.29 19.19
C VAL A 265 6.83 0.59 18.20
N ALA A 266 6.77 1.12 16.97
CA ALA A 266 6.12 0.50 15.83
C ALA A 266 7.10 0.36 14.68
N ASP A 267 7.27 -0.86 14.17
CA ASP A 267 7.88 -1.07 12.85
C ASP A 267 6.78 -1.10 11.81
N VAL A 268 6.84 -0.18 10.85
CA VAL A 268 5.84 -0.07 9.80
C VAL A 268 6.44 -0.49 8.47
N MET A 269 5.63 -1.12 7.63
CA MET A 269 5.99 -1.59 6.30
C MET A 269 4.93 -1.15 5.29
N MET A 270 5.39 -0.69 4.13
CA MET A 270 4.54 -0.42 2.99
C MET A 270 5.16 -1.04 1.73
N ARG A 271 4.36 -1.83 1.01
CA ARG A 271 4.73 -2.37 -0.30
C ARG A 271 3.97 -1.64 -1.38
N ILE A 272 4.70 -0.93 -2.24
CA ILE A 272 4.12 -0.13 -3.33
C ILE A 272 4.56 -0.70 -4.67
N LEU A 273 3.61 -0.86 -5.59
CA LEU A 273 3.91 -1.26 -6.95
C LEU A 273 4.56 -0.10 -7.72
N THR A 274 5.34 -0.46 -8.71
CA THR A 274 5.66 0.44 -9.82
C THR A 274 4.44 0.59 -10.73
N SER A 275 4.36 1.66 -11.52
CA SER A 275 3.24 1.87 -12.47
C SER A 275 3.09 0.69 -13.45
N GLY A 276 4.21 0.09 -13.88
CA GLY A 276 4.20 -1.12 -14.71
C GLY A 276 3.66 -2.35 -13.96
N GLY A 277 3.96 -2.49 -12.67
CA GLY A 277 3.41 -3.53 -11.79
C GLY A 277 1.91 -3.39 -11.59
N ALA A 278 1.44 -2.17 -11.34
CA ALA A 278 0.01 -1.86 -11.21
C ALA A 278 -0.77 -2.24 -12.47
N ASN A 279 -0.26 -1.88 -13.65
CA ASN A 279 -0.90 -2.25 -14.92
C ASN A 279 -0.88 -3.76 -15.19
N ARG A 280 0.19 -4.47 -14.79
CA ARG A 280 0.26 -5.94 -14.92
C ARG A 280 -0.74 -6.64 -14.01
N LEU A 281 -0.82 -6.24 -12.74
CA LEU A 281 -1.80 -6.81 -11.82
C LEU A 281 -3.24 -6.48 -12.27
N ASP A 282 -3.50 -5.27 -12.74
CA ASP A 282 -4.79 -4.90 -13.32
C ASP A 282 -5.15 -5.74 -14.56
N ALA A 283 -4.17 -6.14 -15.38
CA ALA A 283 -4.41 -7.07 -16.49
C ALA A 283 -4.77 -8.49 -16.00
N ILE A 284 -4.12 -8.98 -14.94
CA ILE A 284 -4.43 -10.27 -14.30
C ILE A 284 -5.83 -10.25 -13.69
N GLU A 285 -6.16 -9.19 -12.95
CA GLU A 285 -7.44 -9.04 -12.26
C GLU A 285 -8.63 -8.88 -13.23
N GLN A 286 -8.38 -8.32 -14.42
CA GLN A 286 -9.38 -8.21 -15.48
C GLN A 286 -9.41 -9.43 -16.42
N GLY A 287 -8.61 -10.47 -16.16
CA GLY A 287 -8.54 -11.67 -17.02
C GLY A 287 -7.93 -11.43 -18.41
N ARG A 288 -7.21 -10.31 -18.60
CA ARG A 288 -6.49 -9.97 -19.85
C ARG A 288 -5.12 -10.63 -19.94
N ALA A 289 -4.62 -11.19 -18.83
CA ALA A 289 -3.40 -11.97 -18.78
C ALA A 289 -3.72 -13.42 -18.41
N VAL A 290 -3.02 -14.37 -19.04
CA VAL A 290 -3.16 -15.81 -18.78
C VAL A 290 -2.03 -16.26 -17.86
N ARG A 291 -2.36 -17.07 -16.84
CA ARG A 291 -1.37 -17.62 -15.91
C ARG A 291 -0.34 -18.46 -16.67
N PRO A 292 0.96 -18.13 -16.57
CA PRO A 292 2.01 -18.98 -17.12
C PRO A 292 2.05 -20.36 -16.43
N PRO A 293 2.33 -21.45 -17.18
CA PRO A 293 2.26 -22.82 -16.66
C PRO A 293 3.27 -23.13 -15.54
N GLU A 294 4.34 -22.34 -15.41
CA GLU A 294 5.31 -22.47 -14.32
C GLU A 294 4.74 -22.11 -12.94
N TYR A 295 3.61 -21.39 -12.88
CA TYR A 295 2.95 -21.05 -11.63
C TYR A 295 1.80 -22.02 -11.34
N VAL A 296 1.88 -22.66 -10.17
CA VAL A 296 0.93 -23.69 -9.73
C VAL A 296 -0.49 -23.12 -9.52
N THR A 297 -0.60 -21.90 -9.00
CA THR A 297 -1.88 -21.23 -8.70
C THR A 297 -1.87 -19.77 -9.13
N ASP A 298 -3.06 -19.19 -9.32
CA ASP A 298 -3.21 -17.75 -9.60
C ASP A 298 -2.70 -16.90 -8.45
N ALA A 299 -2.82 -17.39 -7.21
CA ALA A 299 -2.31 -16.69 -6.03
C ALA A 299 -0.78 -16.59 -6.02
N VAL A 300 -0.09 -17.68 -6.35
CA VAL A 300 1.38 -17.70 -6.46
C VAL A 300 1.83 -16.80 -7.62
N TRP A 301 1.14 -16.86 -8.75
CA TRP A 301 1.45 -16.01 -9.90
C TRP A 301 1.25 -14.51 -9.61
N TRP A 302 0.12 -14.15 -8.98
CA TRP A 302 -0.18 -12.76 -8.59
C TRP A 302 0.92 -12.21 -7.70
N TRP A 303 1.35 -12.98 -6.68
CA TRP A 303 2.44 -12.55 -5.80
C TRP A 303 3.80 -12.50 -6.49
N ALA A 304 4.11 -13.43 -7.40
CA ALA A 304 5.35 -13.37 -8.16
C ALA A 304 5.43 -12.07 -9.00
N VAL A 305 4.32 -11.67 -9.63
CA VAL A 305 4.24 -10.40 -10.36
C VAL A 305 4.32 -9.21 -9.42
N ALA A 306 3.62 -9.26 -8.28
CA ALA A 306 3.66 -8.21 -7.28
C ALA A 306 5.07 -7.99 -6.71
N GLU A 307 5.80 -9.05 -6.35
CA GLU A 307 7.15 -8.95 -5.80
C GLU A 307 8.17 -8.47 -6.83
N ALA A 308 8.09 -8.97 -8.06
CA ALA A 308 8.98 -8.52 -9.14
C ALA A 308 8.79 -7.04 -9.51
N ASN A 309 7.61 -6.47 -9.25
CA ASN A 309 7.24 -5.11 -9.67
C ASN A 309 6.86 -4.18 -8.53
N SER A 310 7.23 -4.50 -7.28
CA SER A 310 7.03 -3.65 -6.11
C SER A 310 8.33 -3.32 -5.39
N ARG A 311 8.23 -2.37 -4.47
CA ARG A 311 9.27 -2.03 -3.51
C ARG A 311 8.67 -2.00 -2.11
N VAL A 312 9.48 -2.41 -1.15
CA VAL A 312 9.13 -2.39 0.27
C VAL A 312 9.87 -1.25 0.96
N PHE A 313 9.11 -0.40 1.63
CA PHE A 313 9.62 0.66 2.47
C PHE A 313 9.30 0.33 3.91
N THR A 314 10.25 0.55 4.80
CA THR A 314 10.06 0.31 6.23
C THR A 314 10.53 1.51 7.04
N ARG A 315 9.93 1.70 8.20
CA ARG A 315 10.35 2.70 9.18
C ARG A 315 10.10 2.17 10.58
N ARG A 316 11.08 2.36 11.46
CA ARG A 316 10.89 2.18 12.90
C ARG A 316 10.51 3.52 13.51
N ILE A 317 9.40 3.56 14.22
CA ILE A 317 8.83 4.76 14.82
C ILE A 317 8.77 4.55 16.33
N VAL A 318 9.36 5.45 17.09
CA VAL A 318 9.22 5.50 18.55
C VAL A 318 8.00 6.36 18.86
N LEU A 319 7.04 5.81 19.59
CA LEU A 319 5.86 6.55 20.02
C LEU A 319 6.28 7.42 21.21
N GLN A 320 6.05 8.73 21.09
CA GLN A 320 6.44 9.72 22.11
C GLN A 320 5.29 10.10 23.02
N GLY A 321 4.05 9.86 22.59
CA GLY A 321 2.89 10.23 23.37
C GLY A 321 2.75 9.39 24.63
N GLY A 322 2.54 10.10 25.73
CA GLY A 322 2.34 9.54 27.06
C GLY A 322 0.87 9.33 27.39
N PRO A 323 0.58 8.83 28.60
CA PRO A 323 -0.78 8.85 29.12
C PRO A 323 -1.31 10.29 29.19
N LEU A 324 -2.59 10.48 28.85
CA LEU A 324 -3.33 11.72 29.04
C LEU A 324 -3.65 12.00 30.51
#